data_AF-A0A934P6G0-F1
#
_entry.id   AF-A0A934P6G0-F1
#
_cell.length_a   1.000
_cell.length_b   1.000
_cell.length_c   1.000
_cell.angle_alpha   90.00
_cell.angle_beta   90.00
_cell.angle_gamma   90.00
#
_symmetry.space_group_name_H-M   'P 1'
#
loop_
_entity.id
_entity.type
_entity.pdbx_description
1 polymer ?
#
loop_
_entity_poly.entity_id
_entity_poly.type
_entity_poly.pdbx_seq_one_letter_code
_entity_poly.pdbx_strand_id
1 'polypeptide(L)' 'MPNVVCMNLQDAQDLIQESGVFYSRSFDATGDGRNQIIDSNWLVVSQNIPPGTPFDEGDANLGAVKYGESNPC' A
#
# COMPACT_ATOMS: atom_id res chain seq x y z
N MET A 1 8.54 6.34 6.88
CA MET A 1 7.34 5.67 6.35
C MET A 1 6.15 6.59 6.58
N PRO A 2 5.45 7.04 5.52
CA PRO A 2 4.21 7.80 5.67
C PRO A 2 3.06 6.92 6.20
N ASN A 3 1.99 7.55 6.71
CA ASN A 3 0.74 6.85 7.00
C ASN A 3 -0.08 6.75 5.72
N VAL A 4 -0.25 5.54 5.21
CA VAL A 4 -0.91 5.28 3.92
C VAL A 4 -2.12 4.36 4.01
N VAL A 5 -2.50 3.94 5.21
CA VAL A 5 -3.74 3.18 5.42
C VAL A 5 -4.95 4.03 5.04
N CYS A 6 -5.94 3.42 4.39
CA CYS A 6 -7.12 4.04 3.81
C CYS A 6 -6.85 5.00 2.64
N MET A 7 -5.67 4.94 2.04
CA MET A 7 -5.37 5.62 0.79
C MET A 7 -5.60 4.70 -0.42
N ASN A 8 -5.84 5.31 -1.58
CA ASN A 8 -5.68 4.65 -2.86
C ASN A 8 -4.25 4.07 -2.97
N LEU A 9 -4.10 2.87 -3.54
CA LEU A 9 -2.78 2.23 -3.63
C LEU A 9 -1.80 3.01 -4.50
N GLN A 10 -2.23 3.65 -5.59
CA GLN A 10 -1.35 4.51 -6.39
C GLN A 10 -0.86 5.69 -5.56
N ASP A 11 -1.79 6.44 -4.95
CA ASP A 11 -1.45 7.62 -4.13
C ASP A 11 -0.56 7.24 -2.93
N ALA A 12 -0.78 6.06 -2.34
CA ALA A 12 0.04 5.52 -1.27
C ALA A 12 1.48 5.25 -1.71
N GLN A 13 1.66 4.63 -2.88
CA GLN A 13 2.98 4.38 -3.44
C GLN A 13 3.69 5.69 -3.82
N ASP A 14 2.97 6.63 -4.41
CA ASP A 14 3.50 7.95 -4.77
C ASP A 14 3.98 8.71 -3.52
N LEU A 15 3.20 8.72 -2.44
CA LEU A 15 3.59 9.34 -1.17
C LEU A 15 4.80 8.65 -0.52
N ILE A 16 4.90 7.33 -0.65
CA ILE A 16 6.11 6.59 -0.23
C ILE A 16 7.31 7.05 -1.06
N GLN A 17 7.14 7.26 -2.37
CA GLN A 17 8.22 7.69 -3.25
C GLN A 17 8.75 9.09 -2.91
N GLU A 18 7.86 10.00 -2.51
CA GLU A 18 8.23 11.33 -2.01
C GLU A 18 9.14 11.29 -0.76
N SER A 19 9.18 10.15 -0.05
CA SER A 19 10.07 9.94 1.09
C SER A 19 11.51 9.55 0.70
N GLY A 20 11.83 9.49 -0.61
CA GLY A 20 13.19 9.28 -1.12
C GLY A 20 13.54 7.83 -1.48
N VAL A 21 12.56 6.92 -1.50
CA VAL A 21 12.67 5.56 -2.06
C VAL A 21 11.90 5.48 -3.38
N PHE A 22 12.20 4.56 -4.29
CA PHE A 22 11.50 4.45 -5.58
C PHE A 22 10.47 3.32 -5.60
N TYR A 23 10.65 2.31 -4.77
CA TYR A 23 9.91 1.06 -4.84
C TYR A 23 9.26 0.70 -3.50
N SER A 24 8.01 0.27 -3.59
CA SER A 24 7.28 -0.41 -2.53
C SER A 24 6.59 -1.65 -3.08
N ARG A 25 6.23 -2.59 -2.21
CA ARG A 25 5.54 -3.83 -2.53
C ARG A 25 4.08 -3.76 -2.09
N SER A 26 3.25 -4.59 -2.69
CA SER A 26 1.87 -4.77 -2.27
C SER A 26 1.41 -6.21 -2.47
N PHE A 27 0.38 -6.60 -1.71
CA PHE A 27 -0.27 -7.90 -1.81
C PHE A 27 -1.78 -7.77 -1.61
N ASP A 28 -2.51 -8.74 -2.17
CA ASP A 28 -3.96 -8.82 -2.03
C ASP A 28 -4.31 -9.25 -0.60
N ALA A 29 -4.86 -8.33 0.17
CA ALA A 29 -5.18 -8.53 1.57
C ALA A 29 -6.37 -9.47 1.79
N THR A 30 -7.15 -9.80 0.75
CA THR A 30 -8.19 -10.83 0.85
C THR A 30 -7.61 -12.25 0.94
N GLY A 31 -6.36 -12.44 0.49
CA GLY A 31 -5.73 -13.75 0.35
C GLY A 31 -5.99 -14.44 -0.99
N ASP A 32 -6.71 -13.82 -1.92
CA ASP A 32 -7.04 -14.40 -3.23
C ASP A 32 -5.85 -14.40 -4.23
N GLY A 33 -4.74 -13.75 -3.87
CA GLY A 33 -3.49 -13.77 -4.65
C GLY A 33 -3.58 -13.02 -5.98
N ARG A 34 -4.49 -12.04 -6.10
CA ARG A 34 -4.66 -11.23 -7.31
C ARG A 34 -3.52 -10.23 -7.46
N ASN A 35 -3.11 -9.99 -8.70
CA ASN A 35 -2.13 -8.96 -9.03
C ASN A 35 -2.81 -7.58 -9.14
N GLN A 36 -2.25 -6.56 -8.50
CA GLN A 36 -2.70 -5.17 -8.65
C GLN A 36 -2.17 -4.59 -9.97
N ILE A 37 -2.79 -4.94 -11.11
CA ILE A 37 -2.35 -4.44 -12.43
C ILE A 37 -2.64 -2.96 -12.62
N ILE A 38 -3.71 -2.47 -11.98
CA ILE A 38 -4.10 -1.06 -11.97
C ILE A 38 -4.22 -0.67 -10.51
N ASP A 39 -3.15 -0.11 -9.94
CA ASP A 39 -3.07 0.20 -8.51
C ASP A 39 -4.18 1.15 -8.06
N SER A 40 -4.60 2.08 -8.92
CA SER A 40 -5.71 2.98 -8.62
C SER A 40 -7.08 2.31 -8.44
N ASN A 41 -7.21 1.01 -8.71
CA ASN A 41 -8.41 0.22 -8.38
C ASN A 41 -8.38 -0.37 -6.96
N TRP A 42 -7.33 -0.11 -6.18
CA TRP A 42 -7.10 -0.74 -4.88
C TRP A 42 -7.01 0.29 -3.76
N LEU A 43 -7.43 -0.14 -2.58
CA LEU A 43 -7.41 0.61 -1.33
C LEU A 43 -6.45 -0.09 -0.36
N VAL A 44 -5.52 0.66 0.21
CA VAL A 44 -4.60 0.17 1.23
C VAL A 44 -5.35 -0.02 2.55
N VAL A 45 -5.30 -1.23 3.11
CA VAL A 45 -5.93 -1.58 4.39
C VAL A 45 -4.92 -1.89 5.48
N SER A 46 -3.65 -2.07 5.12
CA SER A 46 -2.56 -2.28 6.08
C SER A 46 -1.20 -1.91 5.49
N GLN A 47 -0.26 -1.55 6.36
CA GLN A 47 1.16 -1.37 6.05
C GLN A 47 2.00 -2.14 7.08
N ASN A 48 3.06 -2.80 6.64
CA ASN A 48 3.95 -3.58 7.53
C ASN A 48 4.81 -2.70 8.45
N ILE A 49 5.16 -1.49 8.01
CA ILE A 49 6.03 -0.56 8.75
C ILE A 49 5.17 0.55 9.35
N PRO A 50 5.22 0.81 10.67
CA PRO A 50 4.45 1.88 11.29
C PRO A 50 4.82 3.28 10.77
N PRO A 51 3.88 4.23 10.73
CA PRO A 51 4.17 5.61 10.35
C PRO A 51 5.29 6.25 11.19
N GLY A 52 6.12 7.08 10.55
CA GLY A 52 7.27 7.73 11.18
C GLY A 52 8.52 6.85 11.34
N THR A 53 8.42 5.56 11.06
CA THR A 53 9.56 4.63 11.12
C THR A 53 10.48 4.81 9.89
N PRO A 54 11.81 4.82 10.06
CA PRO A 54 12.76 4.72 8.95
C PRO A 54 12.56 3.43 8.16
N PHE A 55 12.83 3.48 6.86
CA PHE A 55 12.64 2.36 5.94
C PHE A 55 13.49 2.61 4.70
N ASP A 56 13.92 1.53 4.05
CA ASP A 56 14.72 1.57 2.84
C ASP A 56 13.93 1.09 1.61
N GLU A 57 14.59 1.06 0.47
CA GLU A 57 14.04 0.66 -0.83
C GLU A 57 13.39 -0.73 -0.78
N GLY A 58 12.08 -0.80 -1.09
CA GLY A 58 11.35 -2.07 -1.16
C GLY A 58 10.99 -2.72 0.17
N ASP A 59 11.24 -2.05 1.30
CA ASP A 59 10.85 -2.53 2.63
C ASP A 59 9.34 -2.44 2.88
N ALA A 60 8.72 -1.38 2.35
CA ALA A 60 7.28 -1.15 2.49
C ALA A 60 6.50 -2.24 1.74
N ASN A 61 5.65 -2.97 2.45
CA ASN A 61 4.74 -3.97 1.91
C ASN A 61 3.31 -3.66 2.35
N LEU A 62 2.48 -3.28 1.39
CA LEU A 62 1.12 -2.79 1.60
C LEU A 62 0.10 -3.90 1.36
N GLY A 63 -0.77 -4.15 2.33
CA GLY A 63 -1.94 -4.98 2.10
C GLY A 63 -3.05 -4.12 1.51
N ALA A 64 -3.58 -4.52 0.35
CA ALA A 64 -4.62 -3.78 -0.36
C ALA A 64 -5.80 -4.68 -0.76
N VAL A 65 -6.99 -4.09 -0.82
CA VAL A 65 -8.22 -4.74 -1.33
C VAL A 65 -8.75 -3.94 -2.51
N LYS A 66 -9.53 -4.56 -3.39
CA LYS A 66 -10.11 -3.87 -4.54
C LYS A 66 -11.26 -2.97 -4.08
N TYR A 67 -11.47 -1.82 -4.71
CA TYR A 67 -12.62 -0.97 -4.38
C TYR A 67 -13.94 -1.72 -4.50
N GLY A 68 -14.83 -1.49 -3.52
CA GLY A 68 -16.10 -2.18 -3.38
C GLY A 68 -16.05 -3.43 -2.50
N GLU A 69 -14.86 -3.87 -2.07
CA GLU A 69 -14.71 -4.97 -1.12
C GLU A 69 -14.88 -4.49 0.33
N SER A 70 -15.33 -5.39 1.20
CA SER A 70 -15.46 -5.10 2.64
C SER A 70 -14.08 -4.87 3.24
N ASN A 71 -13.92 -3.77 3.97
CA ASN A 71 -12.63 -3.34 4.48
C ASN A 71 -12.82 -2.44 5.73
N PRO A 72 -11.75 -2.18 6.51
CA PRO A 72 -11.84 -1.41 7.76
C PRO A 72 -11.78 0.12 7.57
N CYS A 73 -11.63 0.56 6.32
CA CYS A 73 -11.91 1.93 5.90
C CYS A 73 -13.35 1.99 5.36
#